data_AF-Q9GZ72-F1
#
_entry.id   AF-Q9GZ72-F1
#
_cell.length_a   1.000
_cell.length_b   1.000
_cell.length_c   1.000
_cell.angle_alpha   90.00
_cell.angle_beta   90.00
_cell.angle_gamma   90.00
#
_symmetry.space_group_name_H-M   'P 1'
#
loop_
_entity.id
_entity.type
_entity.pdbx_description
1 polymer ?
#
loop_
_entity_poly.entity_id
_entity_poly.type
_entity_poly.pdbx_seq_one_letter_code
_entity_poly.pdbx_strand_id
1 'polypeptide(L)'
;MEKIEAERQWLRYTVLPSILRNGRLVDNYSESKVTTFHVGDIDIDVIGHSEAFMLTLCYRTTINFEYDGQKFQRKMVVKKTPAMPPEMYESIQFGPLFTNEINFYTEILPEFQKFTDGKFAAPKYYYGELNQHSAVAILENFAEQGWRVTKDRVGLSLQHAMIAVSYLGRFHGFAYAMKHKNPEKFAQLTDNLKESRYANDNIHPEWKLTMKTSIDRAAKAVATYQPQIDEEFVKKFCFMISDYSQYGRQRVAPREPLATLCHGDYVRNNVAYRYDDKEEPQEIMMFDYQTLRVSSPMVDLNVFLAVSIFAEVRDPNFEDIFCEYTLALHNSYREHAKEEVPDFLSRGELLKEYVRFLPYSLSISASFLMSLVDPLDISPEEMFALQLSDEEIIERTMNRGGEVVDREVAHQVKEMLELSQATGVSIDDGIDLDKLPKE
;
A
#
# COMPACT_ATOMS: atom_id res chain seq x y z
N MET A 1 -16.95 23.92 -10.72
CA MET A 1 -16.44 25.24 -10.31
C MET A 1 -16.72 25.54 -8.83
N GLU A 2 -17.95 25.37 -8.35
CA GLU A 2 -18.29 25.66 -6.93
C GLU A 2 -17.50 24.80 -5.91
N LYS A 3 -17.38 23.48 -6.12
CA LYS A 3 -16.54 22.60 -5.28
C LYS A 3 -15.07 23.07 -5.19
N ILE A 4 -14.46 23.44 -6.32
CA ILE A 4 -13.06 23.93 -6.37
C ILE A 4 -12.91 25.26 -5.62
N GLU A 5 -13.87 26.16 -5.75
CA GLU A 5 -13.83 27.43 -5.03
C GLU A 5 -13.98 27.22 -3.51
N ALA A 6 -14.84 26.31 -3.08
CA ALA A 6 -14.94 25.93 -1.67
C ALA A 6 -13.61 25.37 -1.12
N GLU A 7 -12.92 24.51 -1.88
CA GLU A 7 -11.58 24.02 -1.52
C GLU A 7 -10.56 25.16 -1.39
N ARG A 8 -10.56 26.13 -2.32
CA ARG A 8 -9.66 27.30 -2.24
C ARG A 8 -9.91 28.12 -0.98
N GLN A 9 -11.17 28.39 -0.64
CA GLN A 9 -11.50 29.17 0.56
C GLN A 9 -11.13 28.41 1.84
N TRP A 10 -11.36 27.09 1.88
CA TRP A 10 -10.94 26.24 2.99
C TRP A 10 -9.42 26.22 3.17
N LEU A 11 -8.66 26.04 2.08
CA LEU A 11 -7.21 26.11 2.11
C LEU A 11 -6.73 27.48 2.62
N ARG A 12 -7.29 28.56 2.07
CA ARG A 12 -6.88 29.94 2.36
C ARG A 12 -7.11 30.34 3.82
N TYR A 13 -8.29 30.05 4.36
CA TYR A 13 -8.70 30.61 5.65
C TYR A 13 -8.59 29.65 6.83
N THR A 14 -8.56 28.34 6.58
CA THR A 14 -8.50 27.33 7.65
C THR A 14 -7.13 26.67 7.69
N VAL A 15 -6.72 26.07 6.57
CA VAL A 15 -5.57 25.17 6.53
C VAL A 15 -4.25 25.93 6.56
N LEU A 16 -4.03 26.85 5.63
CA LEU A 16 -2.75 27.54 5.47
C LEU A 16 -2.33 28.33 6.72
N PRO A 17 -3.23 29.07 7.41
CA PRO A 17 -2.90 29.68 8.69
C PRO A 17 -2.49 28.66 9.77
N SER A 18 -3.11 27.47 9.77
CA SER A 18 -2.77 26.39 10.69
C SER A 18 -1.38 25.81 10.39
N ILE A 19 -1.08 25.51 9.12
CA ILE A 19 0.24 25.01 8.70
C ILE A 19 1.34 26.02 9.03
N LEU A 20 1.09 27.32 8.81
CA LEU A 20 2.01 28.39 9.14
C LEU A 20 2.32 28.43 10.64
N ARG A 21 1.28 28.47 11.49
CA ARG A 21 1.44 28.53 12.96
C ARG A 21 2.13 27.30 13.55
N ASN A 22 1.98 26.15 12.90
CA ASN A 22 2.70 24.93 13.26
C ASN A 22 4.15 24.90 12.75
N GLY A 23 4.64 25.96 12.10
CA GLY A 23 6.01 26.05 11.59
C GLY A 23 6.31 25.13 10.41
N ARG A 24 5.28 24.64 9.71
CA ARG A 24 5.44 23.65 8.62
C ARG A 24 5.44 24.27 7.23
N LEU A 25 4.96 25.51 7.09
CA LEU A 25 4.83 26.19 5.79
C LEU A 25 6.15 26.86 5.34
N VAL A 26 6.85 27.46 6.29
CA VAL A 26 8.11 28.20 6.11
C VAL A 26 9.08 27.89 7.25
N ASP A 27 10.38 27.92 6.96
CA ASP A 27 11.41 27.55 7.94
C ASP A 27 11.71 28.67 8.95
N ASN A 28 11.36 29.92 8.62
CA ASN A 28 11.62 31.14 9.42
C ASN A 28 10.40 31.65 10.17
N TYR A 29 9.47 30.76 10.56
CA TYR A 29 8.25 31.17 11.25
C TYR A 29 8.53 31.90 12.59
N SER A 30 7.76 32.96 12.83
CA SER A 30 7.73 33.76 14.05
C SER A 30 6.31 34.25 14.32
N GLU A 31 5.83 34.08 15.55
CA GLU A 31 4.50 34.55 15.96
C GLU A 31 4.35 36.06 15.83
N SER A 32 5.44 36.82 16.07
CA SER A 32 5.44 38.28 15.91
C SER A 32 5.19 38.76 14.46
N LYS A 33 5.38 37.87 13.48
CA LYS A 33 5.27 38.17 12.05
C LYS A 33 4.01 37.56 11.42
N VAL A 34 3.15 36.89 12.19
CA VAL A 34 1.97 36.19 11.65
C VAL A 34 1.04 37.11 10.86
N THR A 35 0.97 38.40 11.22
CA THR A 35 0.16 39.42 10.53
C THR A 35 0.66 39.79 9.14
N THR A 36 1.91 39.43 8.80
CA THR A 36 2.48 39.63 7.46
C THR A 36 2.09 38.52 6.49
N PHE A 37 1.41 37.46 6.97
CA PHE A 37 1.01 36.35 6.14
C PHE A 37 -0.16 36.73 5.22
N HIS A 38 0.09 36.71 3.91
CA HIS A 38 -0.93 36.98 2.91
C HIS A 38 -0.96 35.88 1.85
N VAL A 39 -2.08 35.16 1.77
CA VAL A 39 -2.28 34.11 0.77
C VAL A 39 -2.77 34.76 -0.53
N GLY A 40 -1.99 34.59 -1.60
CA GLY A 40 -2.35 34.99 -2.95
C GLY A 40 -3.13 33.90 -3.67
N ASP A 41 -2.77 33.63 -4.92
CA ASP A 41 -3.47 32.69 -5.78
C ASP A 41 -3.27 31.22 -5.35
N ILE A 42 -4.35 30.45 -5.48
CA ILE A 42 -4.40 29.01 -5.22
C ILE A 42 -4.94 28.32 -6.47
N ASP A 43 -4.05 27.61 -7.16
CA ASP A 43 -4.42 26.76 -8.27
C ASP A 43 -4.68 25.34 -7.76
N ILE A 44 -5.72 24.69 -8.28
CA ILE A 44 -6.11 23.33 -7.92
C ILE A 44 -6.26 22.52 -9.21
N ASP A 45 -5.60 21.37 -9.23
CA ASP A 45 -5.64 20.37 -10.30
C ASP A 45 -6.03 19.02 -9.71
N VAL A 46 -7.22 18.53 -10.03
CA VAL A 46 -7.76 17.29 -9.45
C VAL A 46 -7.06 16.10 -10.09
N ILE A 47 -6.52 15.19 -9.26
CA ILE A 47 -5.91 13.95 -9.73
C ILE A 47 -7.05 13.02 -10.13
N GLY A 48 -7.24 12.85 -11.44
CA GLY A 48 -8.28 11.98 -11.99
C GLY A 48 -7.99 10.49 -11.77
N HIS A 49 -9.04 9.67 -11.82
CA HIS A 49 -8.96 8.20 -11.81
C HIS A 49 -8.21 7.64 -13.04
N SER A 50 -8.09 8.44 -14.10
CA SER A 50 -7.25 8.14 -15.26
C SER A 50 -5.74 8.21 -14.94
N GLU A 51 -5.36 8.88 -13.85
CA GLU A 51 -3.96 8.99 -13.42
C GLU A 51 -3.61 7.96 -12.33
N ALA A 52 -4.50 7.77 -11.35
CA ALA A 52 -4.28 6.81 -10.26
C ALA A 52 -5.58 6.20 -9.74
N PHE A 53 -5.52 4.92 -9.35
CA PHE A 53 -6.60 4.28 -8.58
C PHE A 53 -6.47 4.70 -7.11
N MET A 54 -7.48 5.39 -6.58
CA MET A 54 -7.50 5.90 -5.21
C MET A 54 -8.92 5.82 -4.65
N LEU A 55 -9.05 5.53 -3.36
CA LEU A 55 -10.35 5.59 -2.66
C LEU A 55 -10.64 7.00 -2.12
N THR A 56 -9.63 7.87 -2.10
CA THR A 56 -9.69 9.24 -1.64
C THR A 56 -9.82 10.23 -2.81
N LEU A 57 -10.40 11.39 -2.54
CA LEU A 57 -10.28 12.54 -3.43
C LEU A 57 -8.89 13.15 -3.24
N CYS A 58 -8.10 13.14 -4.31
CA CYS A 58 -6.76 13.73 -4.32
C CYS A 58 -6.68 14.87 -5.34
N TYR A 59 -6.01 15.97 -4.97
CA TYR A 59 -5.72 17.05 -5.90
C TYR A 59 -4.36 17.69 -5.61
N ARG A 60 -3.70 18.15 -6.67
CA ARG A 60 -2.50 18.98 -6.59
C ARG A 60 -2.93 20.42 -6.39
N THR A 61 -2.18 21.16 -5.60
CA THR A 61 -2.38 22.60 -5.46
C THR A 61 -1.07 23.36 -5.51
N THR A 62 -1.07 24.49 -6.23
CA THR A 62 0.01 25.46 -6.23
C THR A 62 -0.45 26.69 -5.46
N ILE A 63 0.26 27.00 -4.38
CA ILE A 63 -0.11 28.05 -3.43
C ILE A 63 0.96 29.12 -3.46
N ASN A 64 0.57 30.33 -3.86
CA ASN A 64 1.42 31.51 -3.80
C ASN A 64 1.05 32.33 -2.56
N PHE A 65 2.04 32.73 -1.76
CA PHE A 65 1.79 33.54 -0.57
C PHE A 65 2.99 34.43 -0.25
N GLU A 66 2.76 35.43 0.59
CA GLU A 66 3.78 36.31 1.15
C GLU A 66 3.86 36.11 2.66
N TYR A 67 5.08 36.11 3.21
CA TYR A 67 5.35 36.07 4.64
C TYR A 67 6.67 36.81 4.91
N ASP A 68 6.70 37.69 5.92
CA ASP A 68 7.91 38.45 6.29
C ASP A 68 8.53 39.24 5.12
N GLY A 69 7.68 39.80 4.25
CA GLY A 69 8.09 40.53 3.05
C GLY A 69 8.72 39.67 1.94
N GLN A 70 8.66 38.34 2.07
CA GLN A 70 9.16 37.37 1.08
C GLN A 70 8.01 36.64 0.42
N LYS A 71 8.13 36.43 -0.89
CA LYS A 71 7.17 35.65 -1.68
C LYS A 71 7.59 34.20 -1.74
N PHE A 72 6.63 33.32 -1.53
CA PHE A 72 6.80 31.88 -1.55
C PHE A 72 5.81 31.23 -2.51
N GLN A 73 6.25 30.11 -3.07
CA GLN A 73 5.38 29.16 -3.75
C GLN A 73 5.55 27.80 -3.08
N ARG A 74 4.43 27.10 -2.88
CA ARG A 74 4.41 25.71 -2.41
C ARG A 74 3.49 24.89 -3.29
N LYS A 75 3.96 23.71 -3.69
CA LYS A 75 3.17 22.72 -4.41
C LYS A 75 2.89 21.56 -3.47
N MET A 76 1.61 21.27 -3.27
CA MET A 76 1.14 20.27 -2.32
C MET A 76 0.20 19.29 -3.01
N VAL A 77 0.04 18.12 -2.41
CA VAL A 77 -1.03 17.17 -2.70
C VAL A 77 -1.95 17.12 -1.49
N VAL A 78 -3.23 17.35 -1.71
CA VAL A 78 -4.28 17.19 -0.69
C VAL A 78 -4.95 15.85 -0.94
N LYS A 79 -4.93 14.97 0.07
CA LYS A 79 -5.62 13.67 0.10
C LYS A 79 -6.75 13.77 1.12
N LYS A 80 -8.01 13.65 0.68
CA LYS A 80 -9.19 13.74 1.56
C LYS A 80 -10.19 12.64 1.29
N THR A 81 -10.95 12.26 2.30
CA THR A 81 -12.08 11.34 2.13
C THR A 81 -13.17 12.00 1.28
N PRO A 82 -13.77 11.28 0.29
CA PRO A 82 -14.91 11.80 -0.44
C PRO A 82 -16.16 11.85 0.45
N ALA A 83 -17.20 12.56 0.00
CA ALA A 83 -18.48 12.54 0.68
C ALA A 83 -19.12 11.15 0.54
N MET A 84 -19.52 10.54 1.64
CA MET A 84 -20.14 9.20 1.65
C MET A 84 -20.95 8.96 2.93
N PRO A 85 -21.84 7.94 2.94
CA PRO A 85 -22.52 7.50 4.14
C PRO A 85 -21.53 7.05 5.24
N PRO A 86 -21.85 7.27 6.53
CA PRO A 86 -21.03 6.79 7.65
C PRO A 86 -20.69 5.30 7.60
N GLU A 87 -21.64 4.45 7.23
CA GLU A 87 -21.44 2.99 7.14
C GLU A 87 -20.37 2.63 6.12
N MET A 88 -20.34 3.33 4.98
CA MET A 88 -19.30 3.15 3.96
C MET A 88 -17.93 3.57 4.49
N TYR A 89 -17.85 4.73 5.16
CA TYR A 89 -16.62 5.23 5.79
C TYR A 89 -16.02 4.21 6.78
N GLU A 90 -16.87 3.64 7.63
CA GLU A 90 -16.46 2.64 8.64
C GLU A 90 -16.09 1.29 8.00
N SER A 91 -16.78 0.86 6.94
CA SER A 91 -16.46 -0.39 6.23
C SER A 91 -15.10 -0.33 5.51
N ILE A 92 -14.71 0.85 5.01
CA ILE A 92 -13.39 1.10 4.40
C ILE A 92 -12.31 1.30 5.47
N GLN A 93 -12.70 1.57 6.72
CA GLN A 93 -11.79 1.86 7.84
C GLN A 93 -10.92 3.10 7.61
N PHE A 94 -11.49 4.17 7.04
CA PHE A 94 -10.76 5.43 6.81
C PHE A 94 -10.16 6.03 8.09
N GLY A 95 -10.82 5.86 9.24
CA GLY A 95 -10.30 6.31 10.53
C GLY A 95 -8.92 5.70 10.85
N PRO A 96 -8.81 4.37 10.96
CA PRO A 96 -7.53 3.67 11.08
C PRO A 96 -6.51 4.02 9.98
N LEU A 97 -6.92 4.07 8.71
CA LEU A 97 -6.03 4.38 7.57
C LEU A 97 -5.34 5.75 7.74
N PHE A 98 -6.11 6.80 7.97
CA PHE A 98 -5.56 8.16 8.14
C PHE A 98 -4.82 8.31 9.48
N THR A 99 -5.25 7.60 10.53
CA THR A 99 -4.52 7.58 11.82
C THR A 99 -3.09 7.08 11.61
N ASN A 100 -2.92 5.97 10.89
CA ASN A 100 -1.61 5.40 10.62
C ASN A 100 -0.76 6.32 9.73
N GLU A 101 -1.32 6.87 8.66
CA GLU A 101 -0.58 7.75 7.76
C GLU A 101 -0.12 9.03 8.47
N ILE A 102 -0.98 9.67 9.27
CA ILE A 102 -0.61 10.84 10.06
C ILE A 102 0.47 10.47 11.09
N ASN A 103 0.28 9.37 11.83
CA ASN A 103 1.25 8.89 12.82
C ASN A 103 2.62 8.58 12.18
N PHE A 104 2.64 8.03 10.95
CA PHE A 104 3.88 7.83 10.22
C PHE A 104 4.62 9.15 10.04
N TYR A 105 3.97 10.18 9.51
CA TYR A 105 4.64 11.46 9.24
C TYR A 105 4.99 12.25 10.51
N THR A 106 4.22 12.13 11.60
CA THR A 106 4.45 12.93 12.81
C THR A 106 5.37 12.26 13.83
N GLU A 107 5.35 10.93 13.94
CA GLU A 107 6.08 10.20 14.99
C GLU A 107 7.16 9.26 14.43
N ILE A 108 6.87 8.52 13.36
CA ILE A 108 7.77 7.45 12.86
C ILE A 108 8.85 8.02 11.93
N LEU A 109 8.47 8.82 10.94
CA LEU A 109 9.38 9.40 9.95
C LEU A 109 10.53 10.22 10.58
N PRO A 110 10.31 11.06 11.61
CA PRO A 110 11.41 11.74 12.29
C PRO A 110 12.45 10.79 12.89
N GLU A 111 12.02 9.66 13.45
CA GLU A 111 12.93 8.65 14.00
C GLU A 111 13.67 7.90 12.88
N PHE A 112 13.00 7.61 11.76
CA PHE A 112 13.64 7.03 10.58
C PHE A 112 14.70 7.96 10.00
N GLN A 113 14.40 9.24 9.88
CA GLN A 113 15.35 10.23 9.38
C GLN A 113 16.53 10.39 10.32
N LYS A 114 16.34 10.39 11.65
CA LYS A 114 17.45 10.38 12.60
C LYS A 114 18.34 9.15 12.44
N PHE A 115 17.74 7.97 12.26
CA PHE A 115 18.46 6.71 12.18
C PHE A 115 19.15 6.48 10.81
N THR A 116 18.70 7.17 9.76
CA THR A 116 19.25 7.09 8.40
C THR A 116 20.08 8.31 7.98
N ASP A 117 20.45 9.19 8.93
CA ASP A 117 21.13 10.46 8.67
C ASP A 117 20.41 11.35 7.62
N GLY A 118 19.08 11.34 7.66
CA GLY A 118 18.21 12.12 6.78
C GLY A 118 18.01 11.52 5.38
N LYS A 119 18.51 10.31 5.11
CA LYS A 119 18.46 9.68 3.77
C LYS A 119 17.15 8.98 3.46
N PHE A 120 16.28 8.74 4.45
CA PHE A 120 14.97 8.16 4.20
C PHE A 120 14.08 9.15 3.43
N ALA A 121 13.86 8.86 2.14
CA ALA A 121 13.01 9.65 1.27
C ALA A 121 11.54 9.49 1.63
N ALA A 122 10.86 10.61 1.87
CA ALA A 122 9.41 10.68 2.03
C ALA A 122 8.93 12.09 1.64
N PRO A 123 7.70 12.26 1.16
CA PRO A 123 7.13 13.59 0.91
C PRO A 123 7.09 14.41 2.21
N LYS A 124 7.39 15.71 2.13
CA LYS A 124 7.23 16.58 3.31
C LYS A 124 5.77 16.64 3.73
N TYR A 125 5.52 16.44 5.03
CA TYR A 125 4.19 16.55 5.63
C TYR A 125 3.87 17.99 6.05
N TYR A 126 2.69 18.47 5.70
CA TYR A 126 2.23 19.81 6.04
C TYR A 126 1.08 19.80 7.05
N TYR A 127 0.08 18.97 6.82
CA TYR A 127 -1.17 18.98 7.58
C TYR A 127 -1.82 17.61 7.65
N GLY A 128 -2.57 17.36 8.72
CA GLY A 128 -3.45 16.21 8.82
C GLY A 128 -4.53 16.51 9.85
N GLU A 129 -5.75 16.07 9.54
CA GLU A 129 -6.91 16.25 10.40
C GLU A 129 -7.82 15.04 10.27
N LEU A 130 -8.30 14.57 11.41
CA LEU A 130 -9.20 13.43 11.52
C LEU A 130 -10.42 13.86 12.32
N ASN A 131 -11.58 13.90 11.67
CA ASN A 131 -12.87 14.20 12.27
C ASN A 131 -13.78 12.96 12.18
N GLN A 132 -14.96 13.04 12.80
CA GLN A 132 -15.97 12.01 12.65
C GLN A 132 -16.39 11.88 11.17
N HIS A 133 -16.11 10.72 10.56
CA HIS A 133 -16.39 10.40 9.16
C HIS A 133 -15.80 11.36 8.11
N SER A 134 -14.71 12.07 8.44
CA SER A 134 -13.93 12.81 7.44
C SER A 134 -12.47 12.91 7.84
N ALA A 135 -11.57 12.80 6.87
CA ALA A 135 -10.14 12.89 7.12
C ALA A 135 -9.42 13.58 5.97
N VAL A 136 -8.31 14.24 6.30
CA VAL A 136 -7.44 14.89 5.33
C VAL A 136 -5.97 14.76 5.73
N ALA A 137 -5.11 14.61 4.72
CA ALA A 137 -3.66 14.72 4.83
C ALA A 137 -3.14 15.61 3.68
N ILE A 138 -2.19 16.49 3.98
CA ILE A 138 -1.56 17.37 3.00
C ILE A 138 -0.06 17.15 3.02
N LEU A 139 0.44 16.75 1.85
CA LEU A 139 1.82 16.36 1.62
C LEU A 139 2.43 17.25 0.53
N GLU A 140 3.75 17.25 0.44
CA GLU A 140 4.47 17.82 -0.69
C GLU A 140 4.11 17.13 -1.99
N ASN A 141 3.98 17.91 -3.06
CA ASN A 141 3.95 17.36 -4.41
C ASN A 141 5.37 16.91 -4.80
N PHE A 142 5.68 15.64 -4.57
CA PHE A 142 6.99 15.05 -4.84
C PHE A 142 7.39 15.07 -6.33
N ALA A 143 6.45 15.34 -7.26
CA ALA A 143 6.75 15.52 -8.67
C ALA A 143 7.80 16.62 -8.95
N GLU A 144 7.88 17.63 -8.07
CA GLU A 144 8.88 18.70 -8.15
C GLU A 144 10.32 18.21 -7.96
N GLN A 145 10.50 17.06 -7.31
CA GLN A 145 11.80 16.44 -7.11
C GLN A 145 12.10 15.36 -8.17
N GLY A 146 11.29 15.29 -9.23
CA GLY A 146 11.41 14.32 -10.32
C GLY A 146 10.80 12.95 -10.04
N TRP A 147 10.14 12.77 -8.88
CA TRP A 147 9.45 11.53 -8.55
C TRP A 147 8.14 11.42 -9.32
N ARG A 148 7.89 10.27 -9.94
CA ARG A 148 6.59 9.95 -10.52
C ARG A 148 6.25 8.49 -10.32
N VAL A 149 4.95 8.23 -10.18
CA VAL A 149 4.42 6.89 -10.27
C VAL A 149 4.63 6.37 -11.70
N THR A 150 4.89 5.08 -11.85
CA THR A 150 5.03 4.45 -13.18
C THR A 150 3.79 4.68 -14.05
N LYS A 151 4.01 4.84 -15.36
CA LYS A 151 2.94 4.95 -16.36
C LYS A 151 2.19 3.63 -16.57
N ASP A 152 2.85 2.51 -16.29
CA ASP A 152 2.28 1.18 -16.52
C ASP A 152 1.34 0.83 -15.36
N ARG A 153 0.06 0.61 -15.67
CA ARG A 153 -0.94 0.28 -14.64
C ARG A 153 -0.80 -1.15 -14.11
N VAL A 154 -0.26 -2.03 -14.94
CA VAL A 154 -0.03 -3.46 -14.68
C VAL A 154 1.26 -3.91 -15.37
N GLY A 155 1.85 -5.00 -14.88
CA GLY A 155 2.96 -5.67 -15.57
C GLY A 155 4.24 -4.84 -15.64
N LEU A 156 4.80 -4.43 -14.50
CA LEU A 156 6.07 -3.71 -14.50
C LEU A 156 7.21 -4.58 -15.07
N SER A 157 8.17 -3.92 -15.72
CA SER A 157 9.40 -4.54 -16.21
C SER A 157 10.26 -5.11 -15.07
N LEU A 158 11.19 -5.99 -15.40
CA LEU A 158 12.19 -6.50 -14.45
C LEU A 158 13.00 -5.38 -13.77
N GLN A 159 13.40 -4.32 -14.47
CA GLN A 159 14.19 -3.23 -13.89
C GLN A 159 13.46 -2.53 -12.73
N HIS A 160 12.18 -2.19 -12.94
CA HIS A 160 11.31 -1.67 -11.86
C HIS A 160 11.20 -2.66 -10.70
N ALA A 161 11.00 -3.96 -10.98
CA ALA A 161 10.90 -4.99 -9.96
C ALA A 161 12.18 -5.07 -9.10
N MET A 162 13.37 -5.10 -9.72
CA MET A 162 14.65 -5.18 -9.02
C MET A 162 14.88 -3.98 -8.10
N ILE A 163 14.61 -2.76 -8.58
CA ILE A 163 14.72 -1.55 -7.75
C ILE A 163 13.74 -1.58 -6.58
N ALA A 164 12.49 -1.99 -6.84
CA ALA A 164 11.46 -2.05 -5.83
C ALA A 164 11.77 -3.08 -4.73
N VAL A 165 12.18 -4.29 -5.09
CA VAL A 165 12.48 -5.32 -4.09
C VAL A 165 13.78 -5.03 -3.34
N SER A 166 14.75 -4.39 -3.99
CA SER A 166 15.97 -3.89 -3.32
C SER A 166 15.65 -2.80 -2.29
N TYR A 167 14.78 -1.84 -2.63
CA TYR A 167 14.33 -0.82 -1.67
C TYR A 167 13.50 -1.41 -0.54
N LEU A 168 12.59 -2.34 -0.84
CA LEU A 168 11.79 -3.03 0.18
C LEU A 168 12.67 -3.85 1.13
N GLY A 169 13.64 -4.59 0.60
CA GLY A 169 14.62 -5.32 1.39
C GLY A 169 15.36 -4.37 2.34
N ARG A 170 15.87 -3.24 1.82
CA ARG A 170 16.51 -2.22 2.66
C ARG A 170 15.61 -1.70 3.77
N PHE A 171 14.35 -1.41 3.47
CA PHE A 171 13.36 -0.95 4.43
C PHE A 171 13.12 -1.98 5.55
N HIS A 172 12.88 -3.25 5.20
CA HIS A 172 12.69 -4.31 6.21
C HIS A 172 13.95 -4.56 7.04
N GLY A 173 15.12 -4.59 6.41
CA GLY A 173 16.40 -4.78 7.11
C GLY A 173 16.67 -3.67 8.12
N PHE A 174 16.38 -2.43 7.74
CA PHE A 174 16.43 -1.26 8.62
C PHE A 174 15.44 -1.40 9.78
N ALA A 175 14.19 -1.79 9.51
CA ALA A 175 13.16 -1.94 10.54
C ALA A 175 13.52 -3.05 11.56
N TYR A 176 14.08 -4.17 11.09
CA TYR A 176 14.60 -5.22 11.97
C TYR A 176 15.76 -4.73 12.83
N ALA A 177 16.69 -3.96 12.25
CA ALA A 177 17.81 -3.39 12.99
C ALA A 177 17.33 -2.43 14.09
N MET A 178 16.35 -1.56 13.78
CA MET A 178 15.73 -0.67 14.74
C MET A 178 15.04 -1.44 15.87
N LYS A 179 14.27 -2.48 15.53
CA LYS A 179 13.62 -3.38 16.51
C LYS A 179 14.63 -4.07 17.41
N HIS A 180 15.74 -4.55 16.87
CA HIS A 180 16.77 -5.24 17.64
C HIS A 180 17.54 -4.26 18.55
N LYS A 181 17.98 -3.12 18.03
CA LYS A 181 18.78 -2.17 18.82
C LYS A 181 18.00 -1.44 19.89
N ASN A 182 16.73 -1.17 19.64
CA ASN A 182 15.91 -0.42 20.57
C ASN A 182 14.46 -0.96 20.57
N PRO A 183 14.23 -2.15 21.16
CA PRO A 183 12.92 -2.79 21.15
C PRO A 183 11.85 -1.95 21.85
N GLU A 184 12.21 -1.21 22.90
CA GLU A 184 11.28 -0.31 23.61
C GLU A 184 10.83 0.85 22.72
N LYS A 185 11.77 1.50 22.02
CA LYS A 185 11.42 2.58 21.09
C LYS A 185 10.64 2.07 19.89
N PHE A 186 11.00 0.90 19.36
CA PHE A 186 10.25 0.24 18.30
C PHE A 186 8.80 0.00 18.75
N ALA A 187 8.61 -0.62 19.91
CA ALA A 187 7.28 -0.85 20.48
C ALA A 187 6.50 0.46 20.64
N GLN A 188 7.12 1.51 21.20
CA GLN A 188 6.50 2.83 21.35
C GLN A 188 6.02 3.41 20.01
N LEU A 189 6.83 3.30 18.96
CA LEU A 189 6.48 3.82 17.63
C LEU A 189 5.35 3.03 16.97
N THR A 190 5.28 1.72 17.21
CA THR A 190 4.31 0.83 16.57
C THR A 190 3.01 0.64 17.35
N ASP A 191 2.98 0.93 18.66
CA ASP A 191 1.82 0.72 19.53
C ASP A 191 0.59 1.56 19.11
N ASN A 192 0.82 2.72 18.50
CA ASN A 192 -0.24 3.59 18.01
C ASN A 192 -0.83 3.14 16.67
N LEU A 193 -0.19 2.20 15.97
CA LEU A 193 -0.69 1.70 14.69
C LEU A 193 -2.00 0.94 14.89
N LYS A 194 -2.96 1.21 14.02
CA LYS A 194 -4.28 0.57 14.00
C LYS A 194 -4.30 -0.46 12.87
N GLU A 195 -4.84 -1.64 13.15
CA GLU A 195 -5.14 -2.58 12.07
C GLU A 195 -6.22 -1.95 11.17
N SER A 196 -5.86 -1.67 9.91
CA SER A 196 -6.68 -0.89 8.98
C SER A 196 -7.36 -1.72 7.89
N ARG A 197 -7.22 -3.05 7.92
CA ARG A 197 -7.85 -3.97 6.97
C ARG A 197 -8.73 -5.03 7.64
N TYR A 198 -8.34 -5.54 8.81
CA TYR A 198 -8.98 -6.71 9.45
C TYR A 198 -9.49 -6.47 10.89
N ALA A 199 -9.63 -5.21 11.32
CA ALA A 199 -9.94 -4.88 12.71
C ALA A 199 -11.39 -5.09 13.12
N ASN A 200 -12.33 -5.07 12.16
CA ASN A 200 -13.74 -5.32 12.42
C ASN A 200 -14.32 -6.27 11.36
N ASP A 201 -15.50 -6.81 11.66
CA ASP A 201 -16.20 -7.74 10.77
C ASP A 201 -17.19 -7.01 9.83
N ASN A 202 -17.18 -5.68 9.83
CA ASN A 202 -18.08 -4.84 9.04
C ASN A 202 -17.58 -4.70 7.60
N ILE A 203 -17.83 -5.73 6.81
CA ILE A 203 -17.54 -5.76 5.38
C ILE A 203 -18.76 -5.29 4.57
N HIS A 204 -18.55 -4.36 3.63
CA HIS A 204 -19.62 -3.93 2.72
C HIS A 204 -20.15 -5.14 1.92
N PRO A 205 -21.47 -5.33 1.76
CA PRO A 205 -22.05 -6.49 1.08
C PRO A 205 -21.49 -6.72 -0.33
N GLU A 206 -21.32 -5.64 -1.11
CA GLU A 206 -20.76 -5.73 -2.47
C GLU A 206 -19.30 -6.21 -2.46
N TRP A 207 -18.50 -5.74 -1.48
CA TRP A 207 -17.11 -6.19 -1.33
C TRP A 207 -17.05 -7.66 -0.93
N LYS A 208 -17.92 -8.08 0.00
CA LYS A 208 -18.06 -9.48 0.40
C LYS A 208 -18.41 -10.39 -0.77
N LEU A 209 -19.37 -9.97 -1.61
CA LEU A 209 -19.76 -10.72 -2.80
C LEU A 209 -18.62 -10.76 -3.83
N THR A 210 -17.96 -9.63 -4.07
CA THR A 210 -16.78 -9.55 -4.95
C THR A 210 -15.67 -10.50 -4.50
N MET A 211 -15.34 -10.55 -3.20
CA MET A 211 -14.34 -11.50 -2.68
C MET A 211 -14.74 -12.95 -2.97
N LYS A 212 -15.99 -13.32 -2.63
CA LYS A 212 -16.49 -14.67 -2.86
C LYS A 212 -16.45 -15.06 -4.33
N THR A 213 -16.97 -14.22 -5.21
CA THR A 213 -16.99 -14.48 -6.66
C THR A 213 -15.58 -14.53 -7.26
N SER A 214 -14.64 -13.76 -6.73
CA SER A 214 -13.23 -13.80 -7.18
C SER A 214 -12.57 -15.15 -6.89
N ILE A 215 -12.95 -15.82 -5.80
CA ILE A 215 -12.50 -17.18 -5.46
C ILE A 215 -13.06 -18.19 -6.46
N ASP A 216 -14.36 -18.11 -6.76
CA ASP A 216 -15.00 -18.97 -7.77
C ASP A 216 -14.36 -18.78 -9.15
N ARG A 217 -14.06 -17.54 -9.52
CA ARG A 217 -13.34 -17.20 -10.74
C ARG A 217 -11.94 -17.81 -10.76
N ALA A 218 -11.19 -17.71 -9.67
CA ALA A 218 -9.84 -18.29 -9.56
C ALA A 218 -9.87 -19.81 -9.78
N ALA A 219 -10.82 -20.53 -9.16
CA ALA A 219 -10.99 -21.97 -9.37
C ALA A 219 -11.30 -22.30 -10.84
N LYS A 220 -12.20 -21.55 -11.49
CA LYS A 220 -12.52 -21.71 -12.93
C LYS A 220 -11.30 -21.44 -13.82
N ALA A 221 -10.53 -20.40 -13.50
CA ALA A 221 -9.33 -20.04 -14.25
C ALA A 221 -8.28 -21.16 -14.16
N VAL A 222 -8.06 -21.72 -12.97
CA VAL A 222 -7.15 -22.87 -12.79
C VAL A 222 -7.61 -24.07 -13.62
N ALA A 223 -8.90 -24.44 -13.55
CA ALA A 223 -9.44 -25.55 -14.32
C ALA A 223 -9.27 -25.37 -15.85
N THR A 224 -9.23 -24.13 -16.32
CA THR A 224 -9.10 -23.78 -17.74
C THR A 224 -7.64 -23.73 -18.20
N TYR A 225 -6.78 -23.04 -17.45
CA TYR A 225 -5.41 -22.70 -17.88
C TYR A 225 -4.32 -23.53 -17.22
N GLN A 226 -4.62 -24.21 -16.10
CA GLN A 226 -3.70 -25.10 -15.38
C GLN A 226 -4.40 -26.42 -14.97
N PRO A 227 -5.02 -27.16 -15.91
CA PRO A 227 -5.82 -28.36 -15.61
C PRO A 227 -5.03 -29.52 -14.98
N GLN A 228 -3.70 -29.43 -14.97
CA GLN A 228 -2.82 -30.39 -14.30
C GLN A 228 -2.73 -30.21 -12.78
N ILE A 229 -3.22 -29.08 -12.24
CA ILE A 229 -3.26 -28.84 -10.79
C ILE A 229 -4.36 -29.69 -10.18
N ASP A 230 -4.05 -30.38 -9.09
CA ASP A 230 -5.01 -31.20 -8.34
C ASP A 230 -6.20 -30.37 -7.85
N GLU A 231 -7.41 -30.84 -8.14
CA GLU A 231 -8.66 -30.19 -7.74
C GLU A 231 -8.75 -30.03 -6.21
N GLU A 232 -8.23 -31.00 -5.45
CA GLU A 232 -8.22 -30.94 -3.98
C GLU A 232 -7.31 -29.84 -3.44
N PHE A 233 -6.20 -29.53 -4.14
CA PHE A 233 -5.35 -28.40 -3.79
C PHE A 233 -6.07 -27.07 -4.01
N VAL A 234 -6.79 -26.93 -5.14
CA VAL A 234 -7.58 -25.73 -5.44
C VAL A 234 -8.70 -25.56 -4.42
N LYS A 235 -9.44 -26.62 -4.08
CA LYS A 235 -10.48 -26.58 -3.03
C LYS A 235 -9.91 -26.16 -1.68
N LYS A 236 -8.76 -26.70 -1.28
CA LYS A 236 -8.08 -26.31 -0.04
C LYS A 236 -7.76 -24.82 -0.03
N PHE A 237 -7.18 -24.31 -1.12
CA PHE A 237 -6.90 -22.89 -1.27
C PHE A 237 -8.19 -22.04 -1.15
N CYS A 238 -9.22 -22.35 -1.93
CA CYS A 238 -10.49 -21.63 -1.91
C CYS A 238 -11.14 -21.64 -0.51
N PHE A 239 -11.13 -22.79 0.17
CA PHE A 239 -11.63 -22.92 1.54
C PHE A 239 -10.90 -22.00 2.51
N MET A 240 -9.57 -21.95 2.43
CA MET A 240 -8.77 -21.12 3.34
C MET A 240 -9.12 -19.63 3.25
N ILE A 241 -9.39 -19.13 2.04
CA ILE A 241 -9.65 -17.70 1.81
C ILE A 241 -11.16 -17.36 1.72
N SER A 242 -12.03 -18.35 1.95
CA SER A 242 -13.49 -18.20 1.91
C SER A 242 -14.02 -17.15 2.90
N ASP A 243 -13.36 -17.04 4.06
CA ASP A 243 -13.54 -15.94 5.01
C ASP A 243 -12.31 -15.03 4.97
N TYR A 244 -12.37 -14.05 4.07
CA TYR A 244 -11.33 -13.04 3.88
C TYR A 244 -10.91 -12.36 5.19
N SER A 245 -11.87 -12.06 6.08
CA SER A 245 -11.60 -11.34 7.32
C SER A 245 -10.87 -12.21 8.33
N GLN A 246 -11.34 -13.43 8.57
CA GLN A 246 -10.72 -14.34 9.53
C GLN A 246 -9.39 -14.88 9.05
N TYR A 247 -9.29 -15.24 7.76
CA TYR A 247 -8.02 -15.65 7.15
C TYR A 247 -7.00 -14.51 7.22
N GLY A 248 -7.39 -13.31 6.78
CA GLY A 248 -6.53 -12.13 6.78
C GLY A 248 -6.04 -11.78 8.19
N ARG A 249 -6.93 -11.74 9.18
CA ARG A 249 -6.59 -11.48 10.60
C ARG A 249 -5.53 -12.46 11.13
N GLN A 250 -5.66 -13.75 10.84
CA GLN A 250 -4.67 -14.74 11.24
C GLN A 250 -3.33 -14.55 10.51
N ARG A 251 -3.37 -14.17 9.23
CA ARG A 251 -2.17 -14.08 8.40
C ARG A 251 -1.35 -12.81 8.61
N VAL A 252 -2.00 -11.68 8.86
CA VAL A 252 -1.28 -10.43 9.14
C VAL A 252 -0.83 -10.31 10.60
N ALA A 253 -1.33 -11.18 11.50
CA ALA A 253 -0.93 -11.17 12.90
C ALA A 253 0.60 -11.31 13.04
N PRO A 254 1.25 -10.52 13.90
CA PRO A 254 2.68 -10.64 14.15
C PRO A 254 3.08 -12.07 14.57
N ARG A 255 4.05 -12.65 13.86
CA ARG A 255 4.65 -13.94 14.23
C ARG A 255 6.15 -13.78 14.46
N GLU A 256 6.55 -13.76 15.73
CA GLU A 256 7.97 -13.70 16.10
C GLU A 256 8.72 -14.99 15.74
N PRO A 257 10.01 -14.92 15.36
CA PRO A 257 10.84 -13.71 15.28
C PRO A 257 10.75 -12.93 13.95
N LEU A 258 9.90 -13.38 13.01
CA LEU A 258 9.77 -12.83 11.66
C LEU A 258 8.93 -11.55 11.56
N ALA A 259 8.45 -11.01 12.69
CA ALA A 259 7.64 -9.80 12.67
C ALA A 259 8.52 -8.55 12.61
N THR A 260 8.24 -7.66 11.66
CA THR A 260 8.89 -6.35 11.51
C THR A 260 7.86 -5.30 11.06
N LEU A 261 8.29 -4.04 11.00
CA LEU A 261 7.46 -2.97 10.46
C LEU A 261 7.37 -3.11 8.94
N CYS A 262 6.14 -3.25 8.45
CA CYS A 262 5.80 -3.45 7.05
C CYS A 262 4.99 -2.23 6.57
N HIS A 263 5.10 -1.93 5.28
CA HIS A 263 4.24 -0.94 4.61
C HIS A 263 2.78 -1.38 4.67
N GLY A 264 2.51 -2.67 4.45
CA GLY A 264 1.18 -3.29 4.48
C GLY A 264 0.32 -3.06 3.22
N ASP A 265 0.86 -2.37 2.22
CA ASP A 265 0.24 -2.13 0.90
C ASP A 265 1.34 -1.72 -0.09
N TYR A 266 2.46 -2.46 -0.12
CA TYR A 266 3.57 -2.19 -1.01
C TYR A 266 3.23 -2.66 -2.42
N VAL A 267 2.67 -1.75 -3.22
CA VAL A 267 2.22 -1.99 -4.59
C VAL A 267 2.71 -0.88 -5.49
N ARG A 268 2.68 -1.09 -6.81
CA ARG A 268 3.13 -0.09 -7.79
C ARG A 268 2.48 1.30 -7.63
N ASN A 269 1.30 1.40 -7.00
CA ASN A 269 0.60 2.67 -6.72
C ASN A 269 1.06 3.41 -5.49
N ASN A 270 1.83 2.77 -4.63
CA ASN A 270 2.31 3.36 -3.39
C ASN A 270 3.84 3.52 -3.42
N VAL A 271 4.42 3.48 -4.63
CA VAL A 271 5.83 3.79 -4.90
C VAL A 271 5.97 4.74 -6.08
N ALA A 272 6.94 5.65 -5.97
CA ALA A 272 7.31 6.58 -7.03
C ALA A 272 8.77 6.35 -7.42
N TYR A 273 9.07 6.49 -8.70
CA TYR A 273 10.40 6.31 -9.27
C TYR A 273 10.97 7.63 -9.78
N ARG A 274 12.30 7.72 -9.80
CA ARG A 274 13.03 8.68 -10.64
C ARG A 274 13.61 7.95 -11.85
N TYR A 275 13.66 8.64 -12.97
CA TYR A 275 14.11 8.10 -14.25
C TYR A 275 15.27 8.92 -14.80
N ASP A 276 16.12 8.27 -15.59
CA ASP A 276 17.14 8.96 -16.38
C ASP A 276 16.55 9.49 -17.70
N ASP A 277 17.40 10.12 -18.53
CA ASP A 277 17.01 10.67 -19.84
C ASP A 277 16.53 9.59 -20.84
N LYS A 278 16.73 8.29 -20.54
CA LYS A 278 16.29 7.16 -21.36
C LYS A 278 14.99 6.53 -20.85
N GLU A 279 14.35 7.13 -19.86
CA GLU A 279 13.16 6.60 -19.18
C GLU A 279 13.42 5.25 -18.47
N GLU A 280 14.66 4.99 -18.03
CA GLU A 280 15.01 3.84 -17.20
C GLU A 280 14.89 4.21 -15.71
N PRO A 281 14.21 3.41 -14.87
CA PRO A 281 14.06 3.72 -13.45
C PRO A 281 15.43 3.64 -12.75
N GLN A 282 15.73 4.62 -11.89
CA GLN A 282 17.01 4.77 -11.20
C GLN A 282 16.86 4.70 -9.68
N GLU A 283 15.85 5.38 -9.15
CA GLU A 283 15.57 5.44 -7.72
C GLU A 283 14.10 5.19 -7.46
N ILE A 284 13.77 4.87 -6.20
CA ILE A 284 12.40 4.63 -5.75
C ILE A 284 12.19 5.22 -4.36
N MET A 285 10.96 5.65 -4.09
CA MET A 285 10.47 6.13 -2.80
C MET A 285 9.09 5.51 -2.53
N MET A 286 8.84 5.11 -1.28
CA MET A 286 7.51 4.73 -0.80
C MET A 286 6.69 5.95 -0.37
N PHE A 287 5.38 5.88 -0.57
CA PHE A 287 4.41 6.83 -0.04
C PHE A 287 3.09 6.11 0.26
N ASP A 288 2.14 6.82 0.88
CA ASP A 288 0.85 6.25 1.32
C ASP A 288 0.99 5.16 2.41
N TYR A 289 1.51 5.58 3.57
CA TYR A 289 1.78 4.71 4.73
C TYR A 289 0.54 4.37 5.58
N GLN A 290 -0.66 4.37 4.99
CA GLN A 290 -1.94 4.19 5.70
C GLN A 290 -2.17 2.76 6.23
N THR A 291 -1.49 1.76 5.66
CA THR A 291 -1.61 0.34 6.05
C THR A 291 -0.47 -0.18 6.90
N LEU A 292 0.40 0.73 7.39
CA LEU A 292 1.58 0.41 8.19
C LEU A 292 1.23 -0.53 9.33
N ARG A 293 1.98 -1.62 9.48
CA ARG A 293 1.69 -2.66 10.48
C ARG A 293 2.95 -3.40 10.89
N VAL A 294 2.93 -3.96 12.10
CA VAL A 294 3.91 -4.98 12.48
C VAL A 294 3.39 -6.33 11.99
N SER A 295 4.12 -6.98 11.10
CA SER A 295 3.73 -8.26 10.50
C SER A 295 4.95 -8.97 9.91
N SER A 296 4.74 -10.10 9.24
CA SER A 296 5.79 -10.71 8.41
C SER A 296 6.15 -9.78 7.25
N PRO A 297 7.44 -9.62 6.91
CA PRO A 297 7.85 -8.79 5.77
C PRO A 297 7.31 -9.32 4.43
N MET A 298 6.85 -10.57 4.42
CA MET A 298 6.24 -11.20 3.26
C MET A 298 4.87 -10.63 2.89
N VAL A 299 4.23 -9.87 3.79
CA VAL A 299 2.99 -9.13 3.47
C VAL A 299 3.21 -8.11 2.34
N ASP A 300 4.40 -7.50 2.28
CA ASP A 300 4.73 -6.51 1.26
C ASP A 300 5.28 -7.17 0.00
N LEU A 301 6.25 -8.08 0.14
CA LEU A 301 6.91 -8.70 -1.02
C LEU A 301 5.92 -9.52 -1.86
N ASN A 302 5.08 -10.34 -1.22
CA ASN A 302 4.12 -11.17 -1.95
C ASN A 302 3.09 -10.32 -2.69
N VAL A 303 2.52 -9.31 -2.04
CA VAL A 303 1.51 -8.46 -2.65
C VAL A 303 2.09 -7.67 -3.82
N PHE A 304 3.30 -7.11 -3.67
CA PHE A 304 3.99 -6.44 -4.76
C PHE A 304 4.16 -7.35 -5.98
N LEU A 305 4.72 -8.54 -5.79
CA LEU A 305 4.97 -9.48 -6.87
C LEU A 305 3.68 -10.02 -7.50
N ALA A 306 2.62 -10.22 -6.72
CA ALA A 306 1.35 -10.75 -7.21
C ALA A 306 0.54 -9.74 -8.03
N VAL A 307 0.56 -8.46 -7.67
CA VAL A 307 -0.32 -7.45 -8.31
C VAL A 307 0.42 -6.47 -9.22
N SER A 308 1.74 -6.33 -9.09
CA SER A 308 2.53 -5.34 -9.86
C SER A 308 3.32 -5.98 -11.00
N ILE A 309 3.68 -7.25 -10.89
CA ILE A 309 4.51 -7.98 -11.88
C ILE A 309 3.69 -9.14 -12.44
N PHE A 310 3.66 -9.30 -13.76
CA PHE A 310 3.03 -10.48 -14.38
C PHE A 310 3.97 -11.67 -14.42
N ALA A 311 3.40 -12.87 -14.51
CA ALA A 311 4.11 -14.14 -14.57
C ALA A 311 5.21 -14.16 -15.64
N GLU A 312 4.98 -13.53 -16.80
CA GLU A 312 5.97 -13.44 -17.88
C GLU A 312 7.31 -12.82 -17.44
N VAL A 313 7.27 -11.90 -16.47
CA VAL A 313 8.47 -11.30 -15.85
C VAL A 313 8.81 -12.01 -14.54
N ARG A 314 7.81 -12.31 -13.69
CA ARG A 314 8.04 -12.86 -12.35
C ARG A 314 8.61 -14.27 -12.37
N ASP A 315 8.02 -15.18 -13.14
CA ASP A 315 8.35 -16.62 -13.14
C ASP A 315 9.79 -16.91 -13.57
N PRO A 316 10.27 -16.47 -14.75
CA PRO A 316 11.64 -16.76 -15.17
C PRO A 316 12.71 -16.02 -14.35
N ASN A 317 12.35 -14.98 -13.58
CA ASN A 317 13.29 -14.16 -12.82
C ASN A 317 13.09 -14.26 -11.29
N PHE A 318 12.27 -15.19 -10.80
CA PHE A 318 11.90 -15.25 -9.37
C PHE A 318 13.13 -15.37 -8.47
N GLU A 319 14.08 -16.23 -8.82
CA GLU A 319 15.29 -16.45 -8.05
C GLU A 319 16.15 -15.18 -7.93
N ASP A 320 16.29 -14.42 -9.02
CA ASP A 320 17.05 -13.16 -9.05
C ASP A 320 16.36 -12.06 -8.24
N ILE A 321 15.04 -11.93 -8.40
CA ILE A 321 14.21 -10.97 -7.65
C ILE A 321 14.28 -11.27 -6.15
N PHE A 322 14.11 -12.53 -5.76
CA PHE A 322 14.16 -12.95 -4.36
C PHE A 322 15.58 -12.82 -3.78
N CYS A 323 16.60 -13.12 -4.58
CA CYS A 323 18.00 -12.91 -4.20
C CYS A 323 18.27 -11.43 -3.91
N GLU A 324 17.87 -10.52 -4.80
CA GLU A 324 18.05 -9.08 -4.63
C GLU A 324 17.35 -8.57 -3.36
N TYR A 325 16.10 -8.97 -3.13
CA TYR A 325 15.38 -8.64 -1.90
C TYR A 325 16.15 -9.07 -0.65
N THR A 326 16.58 -10.35 -0.60
CA THR A 326 17.25 -10.91 0.58
C THR A 326 18.62 -10.27 0.81
N LEU A 327 19.41 -10.03 -0.24
CA LEU A 327 20.69 -9.34 -0.16
C LEU A 327 20.52 -7.92 0.37
N ALA A 328 19.56 -7.16 -0.16
CA ALA A 328 19.27 -5.81 0.28
C ALA A 328 18.83 -5.74 1.74
N LEU A 329 18.00 -6.69 2.18
CA LEU A 329 17.60 -6.85 3.58
C LEU A 329 18.79 -7.13 4.48
N HIS A 330 19.62 -8.12 4.13
CA HIS A 330 20.79 -8.50 4.90
C HIS A 330 21.80 -7.36 5.02
N ASN A 331 22.08 -6.68 3.91
CA ASN A 331 23.01 -5.55 3.88
C ASN A 331 22.51 -4.40 4.76
N SER A 332 21.24 -4.01 4.62
CA SER A 332 20.65 -2.96 5.45
C SER A 332 20.63 -3.35 6.93
N TYR A 333 20.29 -4.60 7.25
CA TYR A 333 20.35 -5.09 8.63
C TYR A 333 21.76 -4.96 9.21
N ARG A 334 22.80 -5.47 8.52
CA ARG A 334 24.20 -5.38 9.00
C ARG A 334 24.66 -3.93 9.13
N GLU A 335 24.31 -3.09 8.16
CA GLU A 335 24.66 -1.67 8.17
C GLU A 335 24.14 -0.97 9.42
N HIS A 336 22.91 -1.24 9.82
CA HIS A 336 22.25 -0.51 10.90
C HIS A 336 22.35 -1.20 12.26
N ALA A 337 22.29 -2.52 12.31
CA ALA A 337 22.44 -3.30 13.52
C ALA A 337 23.92 -3.48 13.90
N LYS A 338 24.88 -3.32 12.98
CA LYS A 338 26.30 -3.60 13.23
C LYS A 338 26.53 -5.00 13.83
N GLU A 339 25.71 -5.95 13.42
CA GLU A 339 25.65 -7.33 13.89
C GLU A 339 25.40 -8.27 12.71
N GLU A 340 25.68 -9.57 12.88
CA GLU A 340 25.37 -10.57 11.86
C GLU A 340 23.87 -10.83 11.77
N VAL A 341 23.44 -11.18 10.55
CA VAL A 341 22.03 -11.46 10.26
C VAL A 341 21.58 -12.72 11.02
N PRO A 342 20.51 -12.66 11.83
CA PRO A 342 19.97 -13.82 12.53
C PRO A 342 19.53 -14.94 11.59
N ASP A 343 19.65 -16.19 12.04
CA ASP A 343 19.30 -17.39 11.24
C ASP A 343 17.86 -17.40 10.73
N PHE A 344 16.92 -16.82 11.48
CA PHE A 344 15.51 -16.72 11.05
C PHE A 344 15.30 -15.80 9.84
N LEU A 345 16.27 -14.93 9.54
CA LEU A 345 16.30 -14.10 8.32
C LEU A 345 17.12 -14.76 7.20
N SER A 346 17.57 -16.00 7.36
CA SER A 346 18.22 -16.73 6.27
C SER A 346 17.29 -16.81 5.06
N ARG A 347 17.88 -16.87 3.86
CA ARG A 347 17.14 -16.96 2.60
C ARG A 347 16.13 -18.13 2.61
N GLY A 348 16.50 -19.26 3.18
CA GLY A 348 15.64 -20.44 3.29
C GLY A 348 14.42 -20.19 4.17
N GLU A 349 14.59 -19.58 5.34
CA GLU A 349 13.46 -19.25 6.23
C GLU A 349 12.55 -18.17 5.65
N LEU A 350 13.13 -17.16 4.98
CA LEU A 350 12.35 -16.15 4.26
C LEU A 350 11.57 -16.77 3.10
N LEU A 351 12.12 -17.75 2.38
CA LEU A 351 11.40 -18.43 1.29
C LEU A 351 10.25 -19.30 1.83
N LYS A 352 10.45 -19.99 2.95
CA LYS A 352 9.35 -20.70 3.64
C LYS A 352 8.25 -19.74 4.07
N GLU A 353 8.64 -18.56 4.57
CA GLU A 353 7.68 -17.52 4.94
C GLU A 353 6.97 -16.93 3.71
N TYR A 354 7.67 -16.76 2.59
CA TYR A 354 7.07 -16.33 1.33
C TYR A 354 5.95 -17.28 0.91
N VAL A 355 6.19 -18.60 0.95
CA VAL A 355 5.18 -19.63 0.63
C VAL A 355 3.94 -19.53 1.51
N ARG A 356 4.10 -19.24 2.81
CA ARG A 356 2.97 -19.06 3.75
C ARG A 356 2.06 -17.88 3.41
N PHE A 357 2.58 -16.89 2.67
CA PHE A 357 1.86 -15.68 2.28
C PHE A 357 1.32 -15.72 0.85
N LEU A 358 1.64 -16.74 0.05
CA LEU A 358 1.11 -16.88 -1.31
C LEU A 358 -0.43 -16.91 -1.37
N PRO A 359 -1.16 -17.63 -0.48
CA PRO A 359 -2.63 -17.58 -0.53
C PRO A 359 -3.18 -16.18 -0.21
N TYR A 360 -2.47 -15.40 0.63
CA TYR A 360 -2.84 -14.04 0.98
C TYR A 360 -2.73 -13.09 -0.22
N SER A 361 -1.58 -13.03 -0.87
CA SER A 361 -1.40 -12.17 -2.05
C SER A 361 -2.26 -12.61 -3.23
N LEU A 362 -2.47 -13.92 -3.39
CA LEU A 362 -3.34 -14.44 -4.43
C LEU A 362 -4.81 -14.06 -4.20
N SER A 363 -5.30 -14.02 -2.95
CA SER A 363 -6.65 -13.53 -2.65
C SER A 363 -6.84 -12.06 -3.05
N ILE A 364 -5.80 -11.24 -2.84
CA ILE A 364 -5.79 -9.82 -3.24
C ILE A 364 -5.71 -9.71 -4.76
N SER A 365 -4.84 -10.48 -5.42
CA SER A 365 -4.70 -10.52 -6.87
C SER A 365 -6.01 -10.91 -7.56
N ALA A 366 -6.64 -12.00 -7.11
CA ALA A 366 -7.89 -12.52 -7.67
C ALA A 366 -9.03 -11.48 -7.64
N SER A 367 -9.06 -10.61 -6.62
CA SER A 367 -10.11 -9.62 -6.44
C SER A 367 -9.80 -8.22 -6.95
N PHE A 368 -8.52 -7.85 -6.97
CA PHE A 368 -8.10 -6.48 -7.28
C PHE A 368 -7.51 -6.33 -8.68
N LEU A 369 -6.83 -7.35 -9.22
CA LEU A 369 -6.12 -7.25 -10.49
C LEU A 369 -7.04 -6.86 -11.66
N MET A 370 -8.29 -7.35 -11.66
CA MET A 370 -9.30 -6.96 -12.66
C MET A 370 -9.54 -5.44 -12.71
N SER A 371 -9.43 -4.73 -11.58
CA SER A 371 -9.59 -3.28 -11.52
C SER A 371 -8.37 -2.52 -12.02
N LEU A 372 -7.20 -3.15 -12.04
CA LEU A 372 -5.98 -2.58 -12.59
C LEU A 372 -5.89 -2.80 -14.10
N VAL A 373 -6.27 -4.00 -14.56
CA VAL A 373 -6.27 -4.37 -15.99
C VAL A 373 -7.34 -3.62 -16.77
N ASP A 374 -8.55 -3.52 -16.21
CA ASP A 374 -9.70 -2.89 -16.88
C ASP A 374 -10.34 -1.86 -15.95
N PRO A 375 -9.69 -0.70 -15.71
CA PRO A 375 -10.11 0.32 -14.75
C PRO A 375 -11.45 0.96 -15.15
N LEU A 376 -12.28 1.29 -14.16
CA LEU A 376 -13.50 2.05 -14.44
C LEU A 376 -13.15 3.51 -14.71
N ASP A 377 -13.89 4.11 -15.65
CA ASP A 377 -13.77 5.52 -16.00
C ASP A 377 -14.71 6.40 -15.15
N ILE A 378 -14.67 6.25 -13.82
CA ILE A 378 -15.51 7.02 -12.87
C ILE A 378 -14.70 7.46 -11.64
N SER A 379 -15.17 8.53 -10.99
CA SER A 379 -14.59 9.04 -9.74
C SER A 379 -14.87 8.14 -8.54
N PRO A 380 -14.11 8.25 -7.42
CA PRO A 380 -14.41 7.51 -6.20
C PRO A 380 -15.79 7.82 -5.61
N GLU A 381 -16.23 9.07 -5.69
CA GLU A 381 -17.58 9.50 -5.25
C GLU A 381 -18.67 8.77 -6.06
N GLU A 382 -18.51 8.69 -7.37
CA GLU A 382 -19.42 7.93 -8.25
C GLU A 382 -19.34 6.43 -7.98
N MET A 383 -18.14 5.88 -7.79
CA MET A 383 -17.94 4.46 -7.50
C MET A 383 -18.67 4.03 -6.23
N PHE A 384 -18.60 4.81 -5.15
CA PHE A 384 -19.32 4.52 -3.90
C PHE A 384 -20.83 4.83 -3.97
N ALA A 385 -21.26 5.59 -4.97
CA ALA A 385 -22.68 5.86 -5.23
C ALA A 385 -23.33 4.84 -6.18
N LEU A 386 -22.54 4.02 -6.86
CA LEU A 386 -23.07 2.92 -7.67
C LEU A 386 -23.85 1.95 -6.79
N GLN A 387 -25.04 1.59 -7.23
CA GLN A 387 -25.85 0.53 -6.65
C GLN A 387 -25.95 -0.57 -7.68
N LEU A 388 -25.14 -1.60 -7.52
CA LEU A 388 -25.15 -2.76 -8.41
C LEU A 388 -26.02 -3.86 -7.81
N SER A 389 -26.78 -4.54 -8.64
CA SER A 389 -27.41 -5.81 -8.27
C SER A 389 -26.36 -6.89 -8.02
N ASP A 390 -26.73 -7.92 -7.24
CA ASP A 390 -25.85 -9.07 -7.00
C ASP A 390 -25.45 -9.74 -8.33
N GLU A 391 -26.36 -9.82 -9.30
CA GLU A 391 -26.09 -10.36 -10.64
C GLU A 391 -25.04 -9.54 -11.39
N GLU A 392 -25.12 -8.21 -11.37
CA GLU A 392 -24.13 -7.32 -12.00
C GLU A 392 -22.76 -7.41 -11.33
N ILE A 393 -22.71 -7.52 -10.00
CA ILE A 393 -21.46 -7.71 -9.26
C ILE A 393 -20.81 -9.03 -9.65
N ILE A 394 -21.59 -10.12 -9.72
CA ILE A 394 -21.10 -11.44 -10.10
C ILE A 394 -20.61 -11.42 -11.54
N GLU A 395 -21.42 -10.92 -12.49
CA GLU A 395 -21.06 -10.85 -13.90
C GLU A 395 -19.77 -10.05 -14.12
N ARG A 396 -19.69 -8.86 -13.50
CA ARG A 396 -18.50 -8.01 -13.60
C ARG A 396 -17.28 -8.67 -12.99
N THR A 397 -17.41 -9.26 -11.80
CA THR A 397 -16.29 -9.93 -11.12
C THR A 397 -15.79 -11.13 -11.93
N MET A 398 -16.68 -11.89 -12.55
CA MET A 398 -16.33 -13.07 -13.35
C MET A 398 -15.63 -12.74 -14.68
N ASN A 399 -15.86 -11.56 -15.26
CA ASN A 399 -15.45 -11.27 -16.65
C ASN A 399 -14.47 -10.09 -16.80
N ARG A 400 -14.44 -9.13 -15.87
CA ARG A 400 -13.62 -7.91 -16.00
C ARG A 400 -12.13 -8.22 -16.11
N GLY A 401 -11.43 -7.54 -17.02
CA GLY A 401 -10.02 -7.83 -17.35
C GLY A 401 -9.77 -9.13 -18.13
N GLY A 402 -10.81 -9.94 -18.38
CA GLY A 402 -10.77 -11.09 -19.30
C GLY A 402 -9.66 -12.12 -19.04
N GLU A 403 -9.17 -12.73 -20.12
CA GLU A 403 -8.15 -13.79 -20.04
C GLU A 403 -6.84 -13.35 -19.39
N VAL A 404 -6.50 -12.06 -19.43
CA VAL A 404 -5.26 -11.54 -18.81
C VAL A 404 -5.29 -11.82 -17.31
N VAL A 405 -6.40 -11.50 -16.66
CA VAL A 405 -6.58 -11.76 -15.23
C VAL A 405 -6.64 -13.26 -14.95
N ASP A 406 -7.41 -14.01 -15.75
CA ASP A 406 -7.59 -15.45 -15.52
C ASP A 406 -6.27 -16.22 -15.63
N ARG A 407 -5.45 -15.93 -16.65
CA ARG A 407 -4.14 -16.57 -16.84
C ARG A 407 -3.17 -16.21 -15.72
N GLU A 408 -3.14 -14.95 -15.29
CA GLU A 408 -2.25 -14.50 -14.22
C GLU A 408 -2.63 -15.17 -12.88
N VAL A 409 -3.92 -15.18 -12.53
CA VAL A 409 -4.42 -15.84 -11.30
C VAL A 409 -4.15 -17.35 -11.34
N ALA A 410 -4.42 -18.01 -12.47
CA ALA A 410 -4.15 -19.43 -12.62
C ALA A 410 -2.65 -19.75 -12.49
N HIS A 411 -1.78 -18.90 -13.07
CA HIS A 411 -0.33 -19.05 -12.94
C HIS A 411 0.12 -18.89 -11.48
N GLN A 412 -0.43 -17.94 -10.74
CA GLN A 412 -0.09 -17.75 -9.32
C GLN A 412 -0.48 -18.97 -8.46
N VAL A 413 -1.59 -19.65 -8.78
CA VAL A 413 -1.96 -20.93 -8.11
C VAL A 413 -0.94 -22.03 -8.43
N LYS A 414 -0.48 -22.11 -9.68
CA LYS A 414 0.58 -23.05 -10.10
C LYS A 414 1.87 -22.79 -9.33
N GLU A 415 2.33 -21.54 -9.31
CA GLU A 415 3.54 -21.09 -8.61
C GLU A 415 3.46 -21.43 -7.10
N MET A 416 2.29 -21.22 -6.49
CA MET A 416 2.04 -21.59 -5.10
C MET A 416 2.17 -23.09 -4.83
N LEU A 417 1.64 -23.94 -5.73
CA LEU A 417 1.80 -25.39 -5.61
C LEU A 417 3.27 -25.81 -5.73
N GLU A 418 3.96 -25.32 -6.76
CA GLU A 418 5.35 -25.68 -7.04
C GLU A 418 6.29 -25.26 -5.91
N LEU A 419 6.14 -24.03 -5.38
CA LEU A 419 6.95 -23.55 -4.25
C LEU A 419 6.60 -24.27 -2.94
N SER A 420 5.33 -24.60 -2.70
CA SER A 420 4.92 -25.40 -1.54
C SER A 420 5.57 -26.78 -1.56
N GLN A 421 5.57 -27.46 -2.71
CA GLN A 421 6.23 -28.75 -2.90
C GLN A 421 7.76 -28.65 -2.77
N ALA A 422 8.38 -27.64 -3.39
CA ALA A 422 9.84 -27.46 -3.36
C ALA A 422 10.38 -27.15 -1.95
N THR A 423 9.60 -26.42 -1.13
CA THR A 423 10.01 -26.02 0.23
C THR A 423 9.52 -26.97 1.32
N GLY A 424 8.56 -27.85 1.01
CA GLY A 424 7.87 -28.70 1.98
C GLY A 424 6.94 -27.92 2.93
N VAL A 425 6.61 -26.66 2.63
CA VAL A 425 5.74 -25.83 3.46
C VAL A 425 4.32 -25.90 2.93
N SER A 426 3.38 -26.33 3.78
CA SER A 426 1.97 -26.37 3.42
C SER A 426 1.36 -24.96 3.38
N ILE A 427 0.44 -24.71 2.44
CA ILE A 427 -0.18 -23.40 2.25
C ILE A 427 -0.99 -22.93 3.47
N ASP A 428 -1.51 -23.85 4.28
CA ASP A 428 -2.24 -23.61 5.54
C ASP A 428 -1.35 -23.51 6.78
N ASP A 429 -0.02 -23.52 6.63
CA ASP A 429 0.87 -23.42 7.79
C ASP A 429 0.64 -22.12 8.57
N GLY A 430 0.40 -22.27 9.87
CA GLY A 430 0.02 -21.19 10.79
C GLY A 430 -1.41 -20.67 10.64
N ILE A 431 -2.31 -21.39 9.96
CA ILE A 431 -3.74 -21.09 9.89
C ILE A 431 -4.52 -22.09 10.74
N ASP A 432 -5.34 -21.56 11.64
CA ASP A 432 -6.33 -22.31 12.41
C ASP A 432 -7.59 -22.51 11.54
N LEU A 433 -7.63 -23.66 10.85
CA LEU A 433 -8.72 -24.02 9.95
C LEU A 433 -10.06 -24.24 10.68
N ASP A 434 -10.04 -24.51 11.99
CA ASP A 434 -11.27 -24.69 12.78
C ASP A 434 -11.99 -23.36 13.06
N LYS A 435 -11.29 -22.23 12.94
CA LYS A 435 -11.86 -20.88 13.03
C LYS A 435 -12.43 -20.37 11.72
N LEU A 436 -12.16 -21.04 10.60
CA LEU A 436 -12.77 -20.72 9.32
C LEU A 436 -14.17 -21.34 9.26
N PRO A 437 -15.14 -20.69 8.59
CA PRO A 437 -16.48 -21.23 8.47
C PRO A 437 -16.43 -22.58 7.75
N LYS A 438 -16.93 -23.62 8.42
CA LYS A 438 -17.14 -24.94 7.81
C LYS A 438 -18.39 -24.84 6.93
N GLU A 439 -18.28 -25.28 5.67
CA GLU A 439 -19.41 -25.33 4.74
C GLU A 439 -20.58 -26.17 5.25
#